data_AF-A0A544QMJ7-F1
#
_entry.id   AF-A0A544QMJ7-F1
#
_cell.length_a   1.000
_cell.length_b   1.000
_cell.length_c   1.000
_cell.angle_alpha   90.00
_cell.angle_beta   90.00
_cell.angle_gamma   90.00
#
_symmetry.space_group_name_H-M   'P 1'
#
loop_
_entity.id
_entity.type
_entity.pdbx_description
1 polymer ?
#
loop_
_entity_poly.entity_id
_entity_poly.type
_entity_poly.pdbx_seq_one_letter_code
_entity_poly.pdbx_strand_id
1 'polypeptide(L)'
;MSNEPTTRTDLYDHSVVDRVRTQQGSVVAGAAVVAASAVLVQTLLTIAGNLPFEPLAWPAIVDTAISVVTPVSLAVAAGAIAFTVDDSVTKVGLLFIAAFALLGSVSPAAGLPAIIGSIAGGTVALLGASTQPTASYRRVPLVGSALLGMAISLGGRVGLTPDGTHAIGVGATLFAVALLAVEMPVDRLSGSVGLLVAGGLLAAGVSAPFAAGATLLVGFSITNQPVLVVAVAAAGGVAALVSGVRSRAVLPVAGCLLCLFTGVPTTPTDGAALVVGLTLVLCRDAVAREVSTHERPR
;
A
#
# COMPACT_ATOMS: atom_id res chain seq x y z
N MET A 1 11.78 -62.65 -0.16
CA MET A 1 10.71 -61.63 -0.16
C MET A 1 11.38 -60.27 -0.21
N SER A 2 11.49 -59.72 -1.41
CA SER A 2 12.13 -58.43 -1.70
C SER A 2 11.07 -57.33 -1.60
N ASN A 3 11.25 -56.40 -0.66
CA ASN A 3 10.46 -55.18 -0.58
C ASN A 3 11.00 -54.19 -1.61
N GLU A 4 10.46 -54.25 -2.83
CA GLU A 4 10.66 -53.22 -3.83
C GLU A 4 9.89 -51.96 -3.41
N PRO A 5 10.55 -50.81 -3.19
CA PRO A 5 9.86 -49.58 -2.87
C PRO A 5 9.14 -49.08 -4.14
N THR A 6 7.81 -49.16 -4.12
CA THR A 6 6.90 -48.58 -5.12
C THR A 6 7.01 -47.06 -5.13
N THR A 7 8.07 -46.53 -5.74
CA THR A 7 8.41 -45.11 -5.92
C THR A 7 7.72 -44.53 -7.15
N ARG A 8 6.39 -44.68 -7.24
CA ARG A 8 5.62 -44.15 -8.40
C ARG A 8 4.54 -43.13 -8.02
N THR A 9 4.26 -42.95 -6.73
CA THR A 9 3.28 -41.97 -6.24
C THR A 9 3.86 -40.57 -5.98
N ASP A 10 5.17 -40.42 -5.78
CA ASP A 10 5.78 -39.11 -5.46
C ASP A 10 5.95 -38.18 -6.67
N LEU A 11 5.96 -38.70 -7.90
CA LEU A 11 6.25 -37.87 -9.07
C LEU A 11 5.08 -36.99 -9.53
N TYR A 12 3.85 -37.37 -9.18
CA TYR A 12 2.65 -36.63 -9.59
C TYR A 12 2.25 -35.54 -8.59
N ASP A 13 2.54 -35.72 -7.31
CA ASP A 13 2.12 -34.81 -6.24
C ASP A 13 2.82 -33.44 -6.34
N HIS A 14 4.12 -33.43 -6.65
CA HIS A 14 4.87 -32.18 -6.79
C HIS A 14 4.38 -31.28 -7.94
N SER A 15 3.96 -31.87 -9.07
CA SER A 15 3.52 -31.10 -10.24
C SER A 15 2.20 -30.33 -10.04
N VAL A 16 1.32 -30.84 -9.17
CA VAL A 16 0.03 -30.20 -8.86
C VAL A 16 0.25 -29.06 -7.87
N VAL A 17 1.04 -29.29 -6.83
CA VAL A 17 1.38 -28.28 -5.81
C VAL A 17 2.08 -27.08 -6.44
N ASP A 18 3.01 -27.32 -7.36
CA ASP A 18 3.76 -26.26 -8.06
C ASP A 18 2.87 -25.40 -8.97
N ARG A 19 1.89 -26.04 -9.63
CA ARG A 19 0.94 -25.33 -10.50
C ARG A 19 0.00 -24.42 -9.68
N VAL A 20 -0.49 -24.91 -8.54
CA VAL A 20 -1.35 -24.14 -7.64
C VAL A 20 -0.60 -22.92 -7.09
N ARG A 21 0.66 -23.08 -6.67
CA ARG A 21 1.49 -21.97 -6.17
C ARG A 21 1.79 -20.91 -7.22
N THR A 22 2.13 -21.33 -8.44
CA THR A 22 2.36 -20.39 -9.55
C THR A 22 1.10 -19.58 -9.87
N GLN A 23 -0.07 -20.24 -9.85
CA GLN A 23 -1.36 -19.55 -10.02
C GLN A 23 -1.63 -18.57 -8.86
N GLN A 24 -1.34 -18.94 -7.62
CA GLN A 24 -1.49 -18.05 -6.46
C GLN A 24 -0.65 -16.78 -6.60
N GLY A 25 0.64 -16.89 -6.95
CA GLY A 25 1.52 -15.73 -7.16
C GLY A 25 0.98 -14.79 -8.26
N SER A 26 0.48 -15.35 -9.37
CA SER A 26 -0.13 -14.56 -10.43
C SER A 26 -1.42 -13.86 -9.99
N VAL A 27 -2.25 -14.52 -9.17
CA VAL A 27 -3.49 -13.95 -8.62
C VAL A 27 -3.19 -12.80 -7.68
N VAL A 28 -2.21 -12.94 -6.79
CA VAL A 28 -1.79 -11.86 -5.87
C VAL A 28 -1.24 -10.67 -6.65
N ALA A 29 -0.36 -10.91 -7.64
CA ALA A 29 0.18 -9.85 -8.48
C ALA A 29 -0.93 -9.13 -9.26
N GLY A 30 -1.85 -9.88 -9.87
CA GLY A 30 -3.01 -9.31 -10.56
C GLY A 30 -3.88 -8.47 -9.65
N ALA A 31 -4.26 -9.00 -8.48
CA ALA A 31 -5.08 -8.29 -7.50
C ALA A 31 -4.39 -7.02 -6.98
N ALA A 32 -3.10 -7.09 -6.68
CA ALA A 32 -2.30 -5.94 -6.24
C ALA A 32 -2.22 -4.84 -7.30
N VAL A 33 -2.01 -5.21 -8.57
CA VAL A 33 -1.98 -4.24 -9.69
C VAL A 33 -3.35 -3.60 -9.89
N VAL A 34 -4.43 -4.38 -9.84
CA VAL A 34 -5.80 -3.84 -9.94
C VAL A 34 -6.08 -2.86 -8.79
N ALA A 35 -5.76 -3.23 -7.55
CA ALA A 35 -5.93 -2.34 -6.40
C ALA A 35 -5.10 -1.06 -6.52
N ALA A 36 -3.83 -1.16 -6.90
CA ALA A 36 -2.96 -0.01 -7.12
C ALA A 36 -3.50 0.91 -8.23
N SER A 37 -4.01 0.34 -9.31
CA SER A 37 -4.60 1.10 -10.41
C SER A 37 -5.90 1.79 -9.99
N ALA A 38 -6.75 1.13 -9.20
CA ALA A 38 -8.00 1.72 -8.70
C ALA A 38 -7.71 2.91 -7.79
N VAL A 39 -6.78 2.78 -6.84
CA VAL A 39 -6.35 3.89 -5.97
C VAL A 39 -5.73 5.03 -6.79
N LEU A 40 -4.85 4.72 -7.74
CA LEU A 40 -4.26 5.72 -8.63
C LEU A 40 -5.34 6.50 -9.40
N VAL A 41 -6.29 5.80 -10.02
CA VAL A 41 -7.38 6.42 -10.79
C VAL A 41 -8.26 7.28 -9.88
N GLN A 42 -8.61 6.79 -8.70
CA GLN A 42 -9.37 7.55 -7.71
C GLN A 42 -8.66 8.85 -7.31
N THR A 43 -7.37 8.78 -7.02
CA THR A 43 -6.57 9.96 -6.65
C THR A 43 -6.47 10.95 -7.80
N LEU A 44 -6.24 10.47 -9.02
CA LEU A 44 -6.18 11.33 -10.21
C LEU A 44 -7.51 12.03 -10.50
N LEU A 45 -8.63 11.33 -10.37
CA LEU A 45 -9.96 11.92 -10.57
C LEU A 45 -10.32 12.90 -9.46
N THR A 46 -9.91 12.61 -8.23
CA THR A 46 -10.05 13.54 -7.10
C THR A 46 -9.29 14.84 -7.38
N ILE A 47 -8.05 14.77 -7.87
CA ILE A 47 -7.26 15.95 -8.26
C ILE A 47 -7.93 16.67 -9.45
N ALA A 48 -8.32 15.93 -10.49
CA ALA A 48 -8.90 16.50 -11.71
C ALA A 48 -10.23 17.21 -11.45
N GLY A 49 -11.09 16.64 -10.59
CA GLY A 49 -12.38 17.22 -10.21
C GLY A 49 -12.27 18.50 -9.37
N ASN A 50 -11.08 18.81 -8.85
CA ASN A 50 -10.82 20.00 -8.03
C ASN A 50 -9.91 21.02 -8.74
N LEU A 51 -9.68 20.88 -10.05
CA LEU A 51 -8.98 21.89 -10.83
C LEU A 51 -9.83 23.17 -10.93
N PRO A 52 -9.20 24.37 -10.93
CA PRO A 52 -9.92 25.65 -10.98
C PRO A 52 -10.50 25.98 -12.36
N PHE A 53 -10.12 25.23 -13.39
CA PHE A 53 -10.66 25.36 -14.75
C PHE A 53 -11.92 24.50 -14.86
N GLU A 54 -12.86 24.92 -15.71
CA GLU A 54 -14.19 24.33 -15.92
C GLU A 54 -14.17 22.81 -15.68
N PRO A 55 -14.73 22.33 -14.55
CA PRO A 55 -14.56 20.95 -14.14
C PRO A 55 -15.10 20.06 -15.25
N LEU A 56 -14.29 19.12 -15.72
CA LEU A 56 -14.78 18.09 -16.62
C LEU A 56 -15.91 17.39 -15.87
N ALA A 57 -17.16 17.64 -16.28
CA ALA A 57 -18.33 17.11 -15.60
C ALA A 57 -18.35 15.60 -15.84
N TRP A 58 -17.74 14.85 -14.92
CA TRP A 58 -17.74 13.41 -15.00
C TRP A 58 -19.15 12.87 -14.73
N PRO A 59 -19.60 11.85 -15.47
CA PRO A 59 -20.87 11.21 -15.18
C PRO A 59 -20.90 10.67 -13.75
N ALA A 60 -21.98 10.87 -12.99
CA ALA A 60 -22.14 10.39 -11.62
C ALA A 60 -21.92 8.86 -11.45
N ILE A 61 -22.06 8.10 -12.55
CA ILE A 61 -21.77 6.67 -12.59
C ILE A 61 -20.29 6.37 -12.36
N VAL A 62 -19.37 7.28 -12.74
CA VAL A 62 -17.92 7.13 -12.54
C VAL A 62 -17.59 7.24 -11.05
N ASP A 63 -18.12 8.25 -10.36
CA ASP A 63 -17.90 8.44 -8.92
C ASP A 63 -18.45 7.24 -8.12
N THR A 64 -19.67 6.80 -8.48
CA THR A 64 -20.29 5.63 -7.86
C THR A 64 -19.47 4.38 -8.11
N ALA A 65 -19.03 4.15 -9.35
CA ALA A 65 -18.20 2.99 -9.69
C ALA A 65 -16.90 2.98 -8.88
N ILE A 66 -16.21 4.12 -8.75
CA ILE A 66 -14.93 4.20 -8.03
C ILE A 66 -15.11 3.98 -6.53
N SER A 67 -16.17 4.54 -5.94
CA SER A 67 -16.49 4.34 -4.52
C SER A 67 -16.69 2.86 -4.14
N VAL A 68 -17.06 2.01 -5.12
CA VAL A 68 -17.24 0.57 -4.93
C VAL A 68 -16.00 -0.21 -5.36
N VAL A 69 -15.43 0.10 -6.53
CA VAL A 69 -14.32 -0.64 -7.13
C VAL A 69 -13.06 -0.55 -6.28
N THR A 70 -12.73 0.63 -5.72
CA THR A 70 -11.52 0.77 -4.91
C THR A 70 -11.55 -0.10 -3.64
N PRO A 71 -12.54 -0.01 -2.73
CA PRO A 71 -12.56 -0.85 -1.54
C PRO A 71 -12.67 -2.34 -1.86
N VAL A 72 -13.41 -2.72 -2.91
CA VAL A 72 -13.51 -4.13 -3.35
C VAL A 72 -12.17 -4.64 -3.84
N SER A 73 -11.48 -3.90 -4.71
CA SER A 73 -10.16 -4.30 -5.22
C SER A 73 -9.12 -4.43 -4.11
N LEU A 74 -9.12 -3.50 -3.15
CA LEU A 74 -8.25 -3.55 -1.97
C LEU A 74 -8.55 -4.76 -1.08
N ALA A 75 -9.82 -5.08 -0.86
CA ALA A 75 -10.21 -6.24 -0.08
C ALA A 75 -9.82 -7.56 -0.78
N VAL A 76 -9.98 -7.63 -2.10
CA VAL A 76 -9.53 -8.79 -2.91
C VAL A 76 -8.01 -8.91 -2.85
N ALA A 77 -7.26 -7.81 -2.98
CA ALA A 77 -5.81 -7.83 -2.86
C ALA A 77 -5.35 -8.26 -1.46
N ALA A 78 -5.93 -7.69 -0.40
CA ALA A 78 -5.65 -8.07 0.98
C ALA A 78 -5.94 -9.56 1.24
N GLY A 79 -7.08 -10.07 0.77
CA GLY A 79 -7.45 -11.47 0.87
C GLY A 79 -6.49 -12.38 0.11
N ALA A 80 -6.15 -12.03 -1.13
CA ALA A 80 -5.19 -12.79 -1.94
C ALA A 80 -3.82 -12.88 -1.24
N ILE A 81 -3.31 -11.76 -0.73
CA ILE A 81 -2.06 -11.72 0.04
C ILE A 81 -2.19 -12.58 1.30
N ALA A 82 -3.29 -12.44 2.04
CA ALA A 82 -3.53 -13.19 3.26
C ALA A 82 -3.46 -14.71 3.02
N PHE A 83 -4.00 -15.20 1.90
CA PHE A 83 -3.94 -16.63 1.56
C PHE A 83 -2.55 -17.11 1.13
N THR A 84 -1.66 -16.21 0.68
CA THR A 84 -0.27 -16.56 0.33
C THR A 84 0.71 -16.44 1.47
N VAL A 85 0.40 -15.67 2.51
CA VAL A 85 1.31 -15.51 3.66
C VAL A 85 1.14 -16.68 4.63
N ASP A 86 2.26 -17.30 4.99
CA ASP A 86 2.30 -18.41 5.97
C ASP A 86 2.04 -17.94 7.40
N ASP A 87 2.43 -16.70 7.72
CA ASP A 87 2.26 -16.14 9.06
C ASP A 87 0.77 -15.88 9.39
N SER A 88 0.25 -16.64 10.34
CA SER A 88 -1.14 -16.57 10.79
C SER A 88 -1.53 -15.19 11.30
N VAL A 89 -0.59 -14.46 11.95
CA VAL A 89 -0.87 -13.13 12.50
C VAL A 89 -1.12 -12.13 11.37
N THR A 90 -0.21 -12.10 10.38
CA THR A 90 -0.34 -11.25 9.18
C THR A 90 -1.63 -11.55 8.42
N LYS A 91 -1.93 -12.85 8.24
CA LYS A 91 -3.16 -13.33 7.56
C LYS A 91 -4.43 -12.82 8.24
N VAL A 92 -4.54 -12.95 9.57
CA VAL A 92 -5.71 -12.46 10.33
C VAL A 92 -5.83 -10.95 10.20
N GLY A 93 -4.74 -10.20 10.34
CA GLY A 93 -4.75 -8.75 10.22
C GLY A 93 -5.23 -8.26 8.84
N LEU A 94 -4.76 -8.89 7.77
CA LEU A 94 -5.17 -8.58 6.39
C LEU A 94 -6.64 -8.92 6.12
N LEU A 95 -7.14 -10.05 6.63
CA LEU A 95 -8.55 -10.41 6.50
C LEU A 95 -9.45 -9.43 7.27
N PHE A 96 -9.00 -8.95 8.43
CA PHE A 96 -9.70 -7.91 9.19
C PHE A 96 -9.75 -6.60 8.40
N ILE A 97 -8.60 -6.14 7.87
CA ILE A 97 -8.51 -4.98 6.98
C ILE A 97 -9.48 -5.10 5.80
N ALA A 98 -9.49 -6.27 5.13
CA ALA A 98 -10.36 -6.52 3.97
C ALA A 98 -11.84 -6.38 4.35
N ALA A 99 -12.25 -7.00 5.46
CA ALA A 99 -13.63 -6.97 5.92
C ALA A 99 -14.09 -5.56 6.34
N PHE A 100 -13.27 -4.85 7.12
CA PHE A 100 -13.63 -3.52 7.63
C PHE A 100 -13.52 -2.40 6.58
N ALA A 101 -12.62 -2.54 5.60
CA ALA A 101 -12.60 -1.64 4.44
C ALA A 101 -13.89 -1.74 3.62
N LEU A 102 -14.37 -2.97 3.37
CA LEU A 102 -15.66 -3.20 2.72
C LEU A 102 -16.82 -2.67 3.57
N LEU A 103 -16.83 -2.98 4.86
CA LEU A 103 -17.89 -2.53 5.76
C LEU A 103 -18.02 -1.00 5.78
N GLY A 104 -16.89 -0.29 5.85
CA GLY A 104 -16.84 1.17 5.82
C GLY A 104 -17.31 1.76 4.48
N SER A 105 -17.17 1.03 3.38
CA SER A 105 -17.67 1.46 2.06
C SER A 105 -19.18 1.26 1.87
N VAL A 106 -19.75 0.23 2.52
CA VAL A 106 -21.17 -0.13 2.34
C VAL A 106 -22.07 0.66 3.28
N SER A 107 -21.62 0.95 4.51
CA SER A 107 -22.46 1.56 5.53
C SER A 107 -21.76 2.73 6.24
N PRO A 108 -22.24 3.97 6.06
CA PRO A 108 -21.76 5.12 6.83
C PRO A 108 -21.95 4.94 8.34
N ALA A 109 -23.00 4.23 8.76
CA ALA A 109 -23.27 3.93 10.17
C ALA A 109 -22.20 3.00 10.78
N ALA A 110 -21.49 2.24 9.95
CA ALA A 110 -20.39 1.38 10.38
C ALA A 110 -19.03 2.10 10.33
N GLY A 111 -18.99 3.42 10.15
CA GLY A 111 -17.75 4.18 10.03
C GLY A 111 -16.80 4.00 11.22
N LEU A 112 -17.33 4.06 12.46
CA LEU A 112 -16.52 3.91 13.66
C LEU A 112 -15.98 2.46 13.83
N PRO A 113 -16.80 1.40 13.71
CA PRO A 113 -16.29 0.03 13.61
C PRO A 113 -15.26 -0.18 12.51
N ALA A 114 -15.46 0.40 11.31
CA ALA A 114 -14.52 0.32 10.20
C ALA A 114 -13.17 0.95 10.53
N ILE A 115 -13.16 2.13 11.16
CA ILE A 115 -11.93 2.79 11.62
C ILE A 115 -11.17 1.92 12.62
N ILE A 116 -11.85 1.47 13.68
CA ILE A 116 -11.23 0.65 14.73
C ILE A 116 -10.71 -0.67 14.14
N GLY A 117 -11.52 -1.33 13.32
CA GLY A 117 -11.17 -2.57 12.65
C GLY A 117 -9.98 -2.42 11.70
N SER A 118 -9.92 -1.34 10.92
CA SER A 118 -8.77 -1.04 10.05
C SER A 118 -7.50 -0.75 10.85
N ILE A 119 -7.57 0.01 11.96
CA ILE A 119 -6.39 0.28 12.80
C ILE A 119 -5.90 -1.02 13.45
N ALA A 120 -6.80 -1.79 14.06
CA ALA A 120 -6.45 -3.05 14.72
C ALA A 120 -5.91 -4.08 13.72
N GLY A 121 -6.62 -4.29 12.62
CA GLY A 121 -6.21 -5.20 11.54
C GLY A 121 -4.88 -4.78 10.91
N GLY A 122 -4.69 -3.49 10.65
CA GLY A 122 -3.45 -2.94 10.10
C GLY A 122 -2.27 -3.10 11.06
N THR A 123 -2.49 -2.87 12.35
CA THR A 123 -1.50 -3.09 13.40
C THR A 123 -1.06 -4.55 13.44
N VAL A 124 -2.03 -5.47 13.50
CA VAL A 124 -1.77 -6.91 13.51
C VAL A 124 -1.05 -7.35 12.23
N ALA A 125 -1.49 -6.88 11.07
CA ALA A 125 -0.90 -7.22 9.77
C ALA A 125 0.56 -6.75 9.65
N LEU A 126 0.83 -5.48 9.97
CA LEU A 126 2.17 -4.91 9.82
C LEU A 126 3.14 -5.41 10.89
N LEU A 127 2.67 -5.62 12.13
CA LEU A 127 3.50 -6.22 13.17
C LEU A 127 3.87 -7.66 12.81
N GLY A 128 2.92 -8.49 12.37
CA GLY A 128 3.20 -9.86 11.88
C GLY A 128 4.22 -9.89 10.74
N ALA A 129 4.05 -8.99 9.76
CA ALA A 129 4.99 -8.85 8.64
C ALA A 129 6.39 -8.38 9.09
N SER A 130 6.46 -7.60 10.17
CA SER A 130 7.72 -7.10 10.74
C SER A 130 8.45 -8.09 11.63
N THR A 131 7.77 -9.10 12.18
CA THR A 131 8.36 -10.11 13.08
C THR A 131 8.96 -11.31 12.36
N GLN A 132 8.94 -11.33 11.02
CA GLN A 132 9.53 -12.42 10.26
C GLN A 132 11.05 -12.53 10.54
N PRO A 133 11.65 -13.74 10.59
CA PRO A 133 13.05 -13.93 10.99
C PRO A 133 14.07 -13.17 10.14
N THR A 134 13.70 -12.78 8.92
CA THR A 134 14.52 -12.00 7.99
C THR A 134 14.30 -10.49 8.09
N ALA A 135 13.47 -10.03 9.03
CA ALA A 135 13.13 -8.62 9.15
C ALA A 135 14.32 -7.80 9.68
N SER A 136 14.66 -6.75 8.94
CA SER A 136 15.65 -5.78 9.37
C SER A 136 15.08 -4.86 10.46
N TYR A 137 15.89 -4.48 11.44
CA TYR A 137 15.56 -3.40 12.40
C TYR A 137 15.12 -2.09 11.72
N ARG A 138 15.47 -1.90 10.45
CA ARG A 138 15.05 -0.76 9.61
C ARG A 138 13.53 -0.69 9.36
N ARG A 139 12.81 -1.79 9.54
CA ARG A 139 11.34 -1.87 9.34
C ARG A 139 10.56 -1.24 10.48
N VAL A 140 11.11 -1.22 11.69
CA VAL A 140 10.47 -0.68 12.90
C VAL A 140 10.04 0.79 12.72
N PRO A 141 10.92 1.73 12.30
CA PRO A 141 10.49 3.11 12.10
C PRO A 141 9.46 3.27 10.98
N LEU A 142 9.53 2.45 9.92
CA LEU A 142 8.56 2.48 8.81
C LEU A 142 7.17 2.00 9.26
N VAL A 143 7.09 0.85 9.92
CA VAL A 143 5.83 0.32 10.45
C VAL A 143 5.27 1.21 11.55
N GLY A 144 6.12 1.62 12.50
CA GLY A 144 5.72 2.48 13.61
C GLY A 144 5.16 3.82 13.15
N SER A 145 5.81 4.48 12.19
CA SER A 145 5.32 5.76 11.64
C SER A 145 4.06 5.59 10.80
N ALA A 146 3.93 4.51 10.02
CA ALA A 146 2.71 4.23 9.27
C ALA A 146 1.50 4.00 10.19
N LEU A 147 1.67 3.16 11.23
CA LEU A 147 0.61 2.89 12.21
C LEU A 147 0.25 4.12 13.02
N LEU A 148 1.25 4.90 13.45
CA LEU A 148 1.02 6.16 14.15
C LEU A 148 0.25 7.15 13.28
N GLY A 149 0.66 7.32 12.02
CA GLY A 149 -0.02 8.16 11.05
C GLY A 149 -1.46 7.74 10.81
N MET A 150 -1.68 6.44 10.56
CA MET A 150 -2.99 5.86 10.36
C MET A 150 -3.90 6.02 11.58
N ALA A 151 -3.42 5.71 12.78
CA ALA A 151 -4.20 5.79 14.02
C ALA A 151 -4.59 7.24 14.36
N ILE A 152 -3.66 8.19 14.21
CA ILE A 152 -3.95 9.60 14.48
C ILE A 152 -4.89 10.19 13.42
N SER A 153 -4.64 9.94 12.14
CA SER A 153 -5.45 10.52 11.05
C SER A 153 -6.87 9.97 11.04
N LEU A 154 -7.06 8.66 11.26
CA LEU A 154 -8.39 8.07 11.39
C LEU A 154 -9.05 8.39 12.74
N GLY A 155 -8.28 8.46 13.82
CA GLY A 155 -8.77 8.86 15.14
C GLY A 155 -9.30 10.30 15.16
N GLY A 156 -8.65 11.19 14.41
CA GLY A 156 -9.11 12.58 14.24
C GLY A 156 -10.47 12.68 13.56
N ARG A 157 -10.78 11.78 12.62
CA ARG A 157 -12.11 11.74 11.96
C ARG A 157 -13.26 11.43 12.90
N VAL A 158 -13.02 10.71 14.00
CA VAL A 158 -14.03 10.37 15.01
C VAL A 158 -13.95 11.27 16.26
N GLY A 159 -13.13 12.33 16.22
CA GLY A 159 -12.98 13.26 17.34
C GLY A 159 -12.26 12.66 18.55
N LEU A 160 -11.51 11.56 18.38
CA LEU A 160 -10.77 10.92 19.48
C LEU A 160 -9.42 11.59 19.76
N THR A 161 -8.94 12.44 18.87
CA THR A 161 -7.64 13.09 18.99
C THR A 161 -7.80 14.59 19.22
N PRO A 162 -7.02 15.21 20.13
CA PRO A 162 -7.03 16.65 20.36
C PRO A 162 -6.76 17.47 19.10
N ASP A 163 -7.30 18.68 19.06
CA ASP A 163 -7.05 19.64 17.98
C ASP A 163 -5.54 19.84 17.76
N GLY A 164 -5.11 19.77 16.50
CA GLY A 164 -3.70 19.93 16.10
C GLY A 164 -2.88 18.64 15.99
N THR A 165 -3.36 17.51 16.52
CA THR A 165 -2.66 16.21 16.36
C THR A 165 -2.67 15.69 14.92
N HIS A 166 -3.61 16.14 14.08
CA HIS A 166 -3.66 15.79 12.66
C HIS A 166 -2.34 16.04 11.93
N ALA A 167 -1.63 17.14 12.23
CA ALA A 167 -0.34 17.42 11.63
C ALA A 167 0.72 16.35 11.99
N ILE A 168 0.65 15.79 13.20
CA ILE A 168 1.53 14.68 13.60
C ILE A 168 1.20 13.42 12.79
N GLY A 169 -0.10 13.12 12.60
CA GLY A 169 -0.55 11.99 11.79
C GLY A 169 -0.09 12.08 10.34
N VAL A 170 -0.30 13.23 9.70
CA VAL A 170 0.18 13.53 8.34
C VAL A 170 1.69 13.37 8.25
N GLY A 171 2.44 13.99 9.17
CA GLY A 171 3.90 13.92 9.19
C GLY A 171 4.42 12.50 9.35
N ALA A 172 3.78 11.70 10.22
CA ALA A 172 4.13 10.30 10.43
C ALA A 172 3.87 9.43 9.18
N THR A 173 2.74 9.64 8.48
CA THR A 173 2.47 8.96 7.21
C THR A 173 3.49 9.35 6.13
N LEU A 174 3.82 10.63 5.99
CA LEU A 174 4.83 11.10 5.03
C LEU A 174 6.22 10.52 5.35
N PHE A 175 6.57 10.42 6.63
CA PHE A 175 7.81 9.79 7.07
C PHE A 175 7.85 8.30 6.71
N ALA A 176 6.73 7.57 6.87
CA ALA A 176 6.63 6.18 6.45
C ALA A 176 6.84 6.02 4.93
N VAL A 177 6.22 6.89 4.12
CA VAL A 177 6.40 6.90 2.65
C VAL A 177 7.84 7.23 2.26
N ALA A 178 8.48 8.17 2.96
CA ALA A 178 9.90 8.48 2.74
C ALA A 178 10.81 7.27 3.00
N LEU A 179 10.51 6.50 4.06
CA LEU A 179 11.28 5.32 4.46
C LEU A 179 11.14 4.13 3.49
N LEU A 180 10.19 4.15 2.53
CA LEU A 180 10.12 3.15 1.46
C LEU A 180 11.43 3.05 0.67
N ALA A 181 12.12 4.17 0.45
CA ALA A 181 13.42 4.20 -0.22
C ALA A 181 14.53 3.51 0.60
N VAL A 182 14.39 3.43 1.92
CA VAL A 182 15.36 2.76 2.79
C VAL A 182 15.15 1.25 2.77
N GLU A 183 13.90 0.80 2.59
CA GLU A 183 13.56 -0.61 2.50
C GLU A 183 13.85 -1.20 1.10
N MET A 184 13.78 -0.40 0.04
CA MET A 184 14.09 -0.81 -1.33
C MET A 184 15.59 -0.66 -1.65
N PRO A 185 16.18 -1.54 -2.49
CA PRO A 185 17.54 -1.36 -3.00
C PRO A 185 17.56 -0.19 -4.00
N VAL A 186 17.69 1.04 -3.51
CA VAL A 186 17.66 2.24 -4.36
C VAL A 186 19.02 2.47 -5.02
N ASP A 187 19.07 2.31 -6.33
CA ASP A 187 20.22 2.67 -7.17
C ASP A 187 20.35 4.19 -7.33
N ARG A 188 21.53 4.65 -7.75
CA ARG A 188 21.81 6.08 -8.05
C ARG A 188 20.79 6.70 -9.01
N LEU A 189 20.38 5.97 -10.06
CA LEU A 189 19.38 6.43 -11.02
C LEU A 189 17.99 6.58 -10.38
N SER A 190 17.58 5.62 -9.55
CA SER A 190 16.30 5.70 -8.87
C SER A 190 16.27 6.86 -7.88
N GLY A 191 17.39 7.10 -7.18
CA GLY A 191 17.59 8.26 -6.32
C GLY A 191 17.55 9.58 -7.09
N SER A 192 18.16 9.66 -8.29
CA SER A 192 18.13 10.88 -9.09
C SER A 192 16.73 11.21 -9.60
N VAL A 193 15.92 10.21 -10.00
CA VAL A 193 14.51 10.45 -10.35
C VAL A 193 13.72 10.95 -9.15
N GLY A 194 13.89 10.35 -7.96
CA GLY A 194 13.26 10.83 -6.74
C GLY A 194 13.63 12.29 -6.43
N LEU A 195 14.91 12.64 -6.57
CA LEU A 195 15.41 13.99 -6.34
C LEU A 195 14.87 15.00 -7.37
N LEU A 196 14.72 14.59 -8.63
CA LEU A 196 14.05 15.39 -9.67
C LEU A 196 12.59 15.67 -9.30
N VAL A 197 11.86 14.68 -8.78
CA VAL A 197 10.47 14.88 -8.31
C VAL A 197 10.43 15.84 -7.12
N ALA A 198 11.32 15.68 -6.13
CA ALA A 198 11.41 16.64 -5.03
C ALA A 198 11.72 18.06 -5.51
N GLY A 199 12.69 18.22 -6.41
CA GLY A 199 13.03 19.51 -6.99
C GLY A 199 11.86 20.13 -7.75
N GLY A 200 11.13 19.33 -8.53
CA GLY A 200 9.91 19.74 -9.21
C GLY A 200 8.81 20.19 -8.25
N LEU A 201 8.59 19.44 -7.16
CA LEU A 201 7.59 19.81 -6.16
C LEU A 201 7.95 21.09 -5.41
N LEU A 202 9.23 21.28 -5.07
CA LEU A 202 9.73 22.52 -4.48
C LEU A 202 9.60 23.70 -5.44
N ALA A 203 9.97 23.51 -6.71
CA ALA A 203 9.81 24.54 -7.74
C ALA A 203 8.34 24.91 -7.96
N ALA A 204 7.44 23.93 -7.99
CA ALA A 204 5.99 24.14 -8.06
C ALA A 204 5.46 24.87 -6.81
N GLY A 205 5.95 24.50 -5.62
CA GLY A 205 5.59 25.16 -4.36
C GLY A 205 6.02 26.62 -4.29
N VAL A 206 7.17 26.97 -4.89
CA VAL A 206 7.66 28.35 -4.96
C VAL A 206 6.96 29.16 -6.06
N SER A 207 6.77 28.57 -7.24
CA SER A 207 6.18 29.26 -8.40
C SER A 207 4.66 29.40 -8.35
N ALA A 208 3.98 28.40 -7.76
CA ALA A 208 2.52 28.33 -7.68
C ALA A 208 2.06 27.77 -6.32
N PRO A 209 2.35 28.46 -5.19
CA PRO A 209 2.09 27.95 -3.84
C PRO A 209 0.63 27.55 -3.61
N PHE A 210 -0.32 28.30 -4.15
CA PHE A 210 -1.75 27.98 -4.01
C PHE A 210 -2.15 26.72 -4.77
N ALA A 211 -1.66 26.52 -6.00
CA ALA A 211 -1.96 25.32 -6.78
C ALA A 211 -1.29 24.08 -6.17
N ALA A 212 -0.05 24.21 -5.72
CA ALA A 212 0.66 23.14 -5.02
C ALA A 212 -0.05 22.77 -3.70
N GLY A 213 -0.39 23.78 -2.87
CA GLY A 213 -1.14 23.59 -1.63
C GLY A 213 -2.50 22.94 -1.86
N ALA A 214 -3.27 23.40 -2.84
CA ALA A 214 -4.56 22.81 -3.19
C ALA A 214 -4.42 21.36 -3.67
N THR A 215 -3.43 21.05 -4.51
CA THR A 215 -3.21 19.69 -5.00
C THR A 215 -2.81 18.75 -3.86
N LEU A 216 -1.94 19.19 -2.95
CA LEU A 216 -1.55 18.41 -1.78
C LEU A 216 -2.70 18.18 -0.81
N LEU A 217 -3.54 19.20 -0.64
CA LEU A 217 -4.73 19.12 0.21
C LEU A 217 -5.78 18.18 -0.37
N VAL A 218 -6.16 18.36 -1.64
CA VAL A 218 -7.25 17.60 -2.25
C VAL A 218 -6.80 16.20 -2.62
N GLY A 219 -5.65 16.07 -3.29
CA GLY A 219 -5.19 14.78 -3.80
C GLY A 219 -4.65 13.85 -2.72
N PHE A 220 -4.02 14.41 -1.69
CA PHE A 220 -3.28 13.61 -0.71
C PHE A 220 -3.71 13.86 0.73
N SER A 221 -4.69 14.74 0.97
CA SER A 221 -5.13 15.13 2.32
C SER A 221 -4.00 15.67 3.20
N ILE A 222 -2.97 16.28 2.59
CA ILE A 222 -1.82 16.83 3.31
C ILE A 222 -2.12 18.26 3.74
N THR A 223 -2.25 18.45 5.06
CA THR A 223 -2.48 19.77 5.67
C THR A 223 -1.31 20.17 6.56
N ASN A 224 -1.00 21.47 6.60
CA ASN A 224 -0.11 22.07 7.60
C ASN A 224 1.28 21.41 7.69
N GLN A 225 1.83 20.97 6.56
CA GLN A 225 3.18 20.41 6.48
C GLN A 225 4.12 21.31 5.67
N PRO A 226 5.40 21.41 6.06
CA PRO A 226 6.40 22.04 5.22
C PRO A 226 6.51 21.31 3.88
N VAL A 227 6.54 22.06 2.77
CA VAL A 227 6.69 21.50 1.41
C VAL A 227 7.94 20.62 1.30
N LEU A 228 8.99 20.92 2.07
CA LEU A 228 10.20 20.11 2.13
C LEU A 228 9.96 18.70 2.66
N VAL A 229 9.10 18.52 3.68
CA VAL A 229 8.75 17.20 4.20
C VAL A 229 8.00 16.39 3.15
N VAL A 230 7.07 17.04 2.44
CA VAL A 230 6.31 16.42 1.36
C VAL A 230 7.23 16.05 0.20
N ALA A 231 8.17 16.92 -0.17
CA ALA A 231 9.14 16.67 -1.24
C ALA A 231 10.05 15.48 -0.90
N VAL A 232 10.51 15.36 0.34
CA VAL A 232 11.31 14.22 0.80
C VAL A 232 10.49 12.92 0.75
N ALA A 233 9.23 12.95 1.19
CA ALA A 233 8.34 11.79 1.10
C ALA A 233 8.09 11.36 -0.35
N ALA A 234 7.77 12.31 -1.24
CA ALA A 234 7.60 12.07 -2.66
C ALA A 234 8.87 11.50 -3.30
N ALA A 235 10.05 12.07 -3.00
CA ALA A 235 11.32 11.56 -3.48
C ALA A 235 11.58 10.12 -3.03
N GLY A 236 11.35 9.81 -1.75
CA GLY A 236 11.53 8.47 -1.19
C GLY A 236 10.60 7.45 -1.84
N GLY A 237 9.30 7.74 -1.91
CA GLY A 237 8.34 6.84 -2.54
C GLY A 237 8.59 6.65 -4.04
N VAL A 238 8.91 7.71 -4.79
CA VAL A 238 9.24 7.60 -6.22
C VAL A 238 10.54 6.85 -6.45
N ALA A 239 11.58 7.09 -5.64
CA ALA A 239 12.83 6.33 -5.76
C ALA A 239 12.61 4.83 -5.48
N ALA A 240 11.80 4.50 -4.48
CA ALA A 240 11.40 3.12 -4.19
C ALA A 240 10.60 2.49 -5.34
N LEU A 241 9.65 3.24 -5.91
CA LEU A 241 8.86 2.81 -7.07
C LEU A 241 9.73 2.53 -8.29
N VAL A 242 10.61 3.46 -8.66
CA VAL A 242 11.51 3.34 -9.83
C VAL A 242 12.50 2.19 -9.62
N SER A 243 13.00 1.99 -8.40
CA SER A 243 13.80 0.81 -8.06
C SER A 243 13.02 -0.49 -8.27
N GLY A 244 11.77 -0.56 -7.81
CA GLY A 244 10.89 -1.71 -8.03
C GLY A 244 10.64 -2.00 -9.51
N VAL A 245 10.35 -0.96 -10.31
CA VAL A 245 10.11 -1.08 -11.76
C VAL A 245 11.37 -1.59 -12.46
N ARG A 246 12.54 -1.05 -12.13
CA ARG A 246 13.83 -1.48 -12.72
C ARG A 246 14.19 -2.91 -12.34
N SER A 247 13.84 -3.33 -11.13
CA SER A 247 13.99 -4.70 -10.65
C SER A 247 12.93 -5.66 -11.19
N ARG A 248 11.98 -5.16 -12.00
CA ARG A 248 10.82 -5.91 -12.55
C ARG A 248 9.99 -6.63 -11.48
N ALA A 249 10.00 -6.09 -10.25
CA ALA A 249 9.32 -6.70 -9.11
C ALA A 249 7.91 -6.12 -8.99
N VAL A 250 6.92 -6.76 -9.62
CA VAL A 250 5.54 -6.27 -9.75
C VAL A 250 4.90 -5.96 -8.39
N LEU A 251 5.11 -6.82 -7.40
CA LEU A 251 4.50 -6.66 -6.07
C LEU A 251 5.04 -5.44 -5.31
N PRO A 252 6.37 -5.24 -5.18
CA PRO A 252 6.94 -3.97 -4.73
C PRO A 252 6.43 -2.74 -5.46
N VAL A 253 6.29 -2.80 -6.78
CA VAL A 253 5.79 -1.68 -7.59
C VAL A 253 4.36 -1.33 -7.20
N ALA A 254 3.47 -2.33 -7.15
CA ALA A 254 2.10 -2.13 -6.72
C ALA A 254 2.01 -1.61 -5.28
N GLY A 255 2.84 -2.13 -4.38
CA GLY A 255 2.90 -1.67 -2.99
C GLY A 255 3.35 -0.21 -2.85
N CYS A 256 4.41 0.18 -3.57
CA CYS A 256 4.88 1.56 -3.63
C CYS A 256 3.83 2.50 -4.24
N LEU A 257 3.14 2.08 -5.31
CA LEU A 257 2.04 2.85 -5.90
C LEU A 257 0.90 3.06 -4.90
N LEU A 258 0.47 2.00 -4.23
CA LEU A 258 -0.56 2.10 -3.18
C LEU A 258 -0.14 3.11 -2.11
N CYS A 259 1.05 2.96 -1.53
CA CYS A 259 1.53 3.89 -0.49
C CYS A 259 1.65 5.35 -0.98
N LEU A 260 2.10 5.57 -2.22
CA LEU A 260 2.24 6.90 -2.80
C LEU A 260 0.89 7.59 -3.06
N PHE A 261 -0.03 6.87 -3.70
CA PHE A 261 -1.28 7.46 -4.19
C PHE A 261 -2.41 7.44 -3.17
N THR A 262 -2.29 6.65 -2.10
CA THR A 262 -3.21 6.71 -0.96
C THR A 262 -3.15 8.05 -0.22
N GLY A 263 -1.97 8.70 -0.21
CA GLY A 263 -1.77 9.92 0.58
C GLY A 263 -1.90 9.67 2.09
N VAL A 264 -2.46 10.65 2.81
CA VAL A 264 -2.72 10.53 4.24
C VAL A 264 -4.03 9.78 4.45
N PRO A 265 -4.06 8.71 5.26
CA PRO A 265 -5.26 7.91 5.44
C PRO A 265 -6.32 8.71 6.19
N THR A 266 -7.33 9.18 5.46
CA THR A 266 -8.49 9.87 6.07
C THR A 266 -9.72 8.98 6.11
N THR A 267 -9.75 7.92 5.31
CA THR A 267 -10.82 6.92 5.31
C THR A 267 -10.30 5.51 5.65
N PRO A 268 -11.16 4.60 6.12
CA PRO A 268 -10.79 3.19 6.32
C PRO A 268 -10.21 2.54 5.06
N THR A 269 -10.69 2.93 3.88
CA THR A 269 -10.23 2.45 2.58
C THR A 269 -8.79 2.93 2.30
N ASP A 270 -8.48 4.19 2.59
CA ASP A 270 -7.10 4.70 2.48
C ASP A 270 -6.17 3.96 3.45
N GLY A 271 -6.62 3.77 4.69
CA GLY A 271 -5.88 2.98 5.68
C GLY A 271 -5.59 1.55 5.20
N ALA A 272 -6.58 0.90 4.56
CA ALA A 272 -6.40 -0.41 3.94
C ALA A 272 -5.38 -0.38 2.80
N ALA A 273 -5.45 0.63 1.92
CA ALA A 273 -4.49 0.80 0.82
C ALA A 273 -3.05 0.98 1.32
N LEU A 274 -2.84 1.78 2.36
CA LEU A 274 -1.55 1.96 3.00
C LEU A 274 -1.03 0.63 3.60
N VAL A 275 -1.87 -0.08 4.36
CA VAL A 275 -1.48 -1.35 4.99
C VAL A 275 -1.16 -2.41 3.94
N VAL A 276 -2.04 -2.60 2.95
CA VAL A 276 -1.82 -3.56 1.86
C VAL A 276 -0.54 -3.21 1.09
N GLY A 277 -0.32 -1.93 0.79
CA GLY A 277 0.87 -1.47 0.10
C GLY A 277 2.15 -1.76 0.88
N LEU A 278 2.16 -1.48 2.18
CA LEU A 278 3.28 -1.78 3.07
C LEU A 278 3.50 -3.28 3.23
N THR A 279 2.45 -4.09 3.37
CA THR A 279 2.59 -5.55 3.46
C THR A 279 3.20 -6.13 2.19
N LEU A 280 2.81 -5.65 1.00
CA LEU A 280 3.42 -6.06 -0.28
C LEU A 280 4.93 -5.74 -0.33
N VAL A 281 5.31 -4.56 0.17
CA VAL A 281 6.70 -4.11 0.26
C VAL A 281 7.50 -4.98 1.24
N LEU A 282 6.94 -5.26 2.42
CA LEU A 282 7.61 -5.98 3.51
C LEU A 282 7.71 -7.50 3.25
N CYS A 283 6.69 -8.09 2.61
CA CYS A 283 6.62 -9.51 2.31
C CYS A 283 7.18 -9.89 0.93
N ARG A 284 7.82 -8.94 0.22
CA ARG A 284 8.39 -9.18 -1.13
C ARG A 284 9.31 -10.40 -1.20
N ASP A 285 10.08 -10.68 -0.14
CA ASP A 285 11.06 -11.77 -0.11
C ASP A 285 10.42 -13.13 0.18
N ALA A 286 9.25 -13.14 0.82
CA ALA A 286 8.45 -14.34 0.97
C ALA A 286 7.85 -14.73 -0.37
N VAL A 287 7.27 -13.77 -1.08
CA VAL A 287 6.61 -14.03 -2.37
C VAL A 287 7.62 -14.27 -3.51
N ALA A 288 8.79 -13.63 -3.49
CA ALA A 288 9.83 -13.84 -4.51
C ALA A 288 10.56 -15.19 -4.38
N ARG A 289 10.66 -15.75 -3.16
CA ARG A 289 11.28 -17.07 -2.95
C ARG A 289 10.45 -18.20 -3.53
N GLU A 290 9.14 -18.05 -3.60
CA GLU A 290 8.26 -19.03 -4.24
C GLU A 290 8.41 -19.08 -5.76
N VAL A 291 8.79 -17.97 -6.39
CA VAL A 291 8.96 -17.89 -7.85
C VAL A 291 10.33 -18.45 -8.30
N SER A 292 11.39 -18.20 -7.51
CA SER A 292 12.77 -18.51 -7.90
C SER A 292 13.22 -19.96 -7.68
N THR A 293 12.55 -20.71 -6.80
CA THR A 293 12.80 -22.17 -6.65
C THR A 293 12.39 -22.98 -7.89
N HIS A 294 11.66 -22.37 -8.83
CA HIS A 294 11.10 -23.03 -9.99
C HIS A 294 11.96 -22.92 -11.27
N GLU A 295 12.91 -21.97 -11.33
CA GLU A 295 13.75 -21.73 -12.53
C GLU A 295 15.08 -22.51 -12.57
N ARG A 296 15.35 -23.42 -11.63
CA ARG A 296 16.49 -24.34 -11.72
C ARG A 296 16.05 -25.76 -12.08
N PRO A 297 15.77 -26.06 -13.36
CA PRO A 297 15.85 -27.44 -13.82
C PRO A 297 17.33 -27.87 -13.74
N ARG A 298 17.58 -29.02 -13.10
CA ARG A 298 18.87 -29.73 -13.16
C ARG A 298 19.04 -30.38 -14.53
#